data_AF-A0AA88Z9B3-F1
#
_entry.id   AF-A0AA88Z9B3-F1
#
_cell.length_a   1.000
_cell.length_b   1.000
_cell.length_c   1.000
_cell.angle_alpha   90.00
_cell.angle_beta   90.00
_cell.angle_gamma   90.00
#
_symmetry.space_group_name_H-M   'P 1'
#
loop_
_entity.id
_entity.type
_entity.pdbx_description
1 polymer ?
#
loop_
_entity_poly.entity_id
_entity_poly.type
_entity_poly.pdbx_seq_one_letter_code
_entity_poly.pdbx_strand_id
1 'polypeptide(L)'
;MVGSESADFFMLRLGTPHPSWTFTDDSNMIGIVDCDGVMSATFELDRNQVARIRGLGRSVERIKCTCERAGRELHFYLHGRRVSQGVWAGVASADPDYLPTDAMIATWDVPKAVDAFRLTDVGADMIASVSPA
;
A
#
# COMPACT_ATOMS: atom_id res chain seq x y z
N MET A 1 8.19 25.21 12.74
CA MET A 1 7.91 24.38 11.55
C MET A 1 6.58 23.72 11.82
N VAL A 2 5.50 24.16 11.18
CA VAL A 2 4.22 23.46 11.28
C VAL A 2 4.41 22.15 10.55
N GLY A 3 4.41 21.03 11.26
CA GLY A 3 4.48 19.70 10.64
C GLY A 3 3.32 19.55 9.66
N SER A 4 3.57 18.97 8.48
CA SER A 4 2.46 18.64 7.59
C SER A 4 1.63 17.53 8.24
N GLU A 5 0.29 17.59 8.12
CA GLU A 5 -0.58 16.56 8.69
C GLU A 5 -0.21 15.15 8.17
N SER A 6 0.32 15.06 6.95
CA SER A 6 0.83 13.82 6.38
C SER A 6 2.13 13.35 7.00
N ALA A 7 3.07 14.24 7.34
CA ALA A 7 4.29 13.86 8.07
C ALA A 7 3.94 13.33 9.47
N ASP A 8 3.03 14.02 10.17
CA ASP A 8 2.56 13.58 11.48
C ASP A 8 1.84 12.24 11.39
N PHE A 9 0.98 12.05 10.38
CA PHE A 9 0.31 10.79 10.13
C PHE A 9 1.30 9.65 9.87
N PHE A 10 2.29 9.86 9.00
CA PHE A 10 3.31 8.87 8.67
C PHE A 10 4.13 8.49 9.91
N MET A 11 4.68 9.47 10.63
CA MET A 11 5.49 9.19 11.82
C MET A 11 4.69 8.57 12.95
N LEU A 12 3.53 9.15 13.31
CA LEU A 12 2.81 8.74 14.51
C LEU A 12 1.95 7.50 14.30
N ARG A 13 1.39 7.29 13.09
CA ARG A 13 0.50 6.16 12.84
C ARG A 13 1.19 4.98 12.16
N LEU A 14 2.18 5.26 11.31
CA LEU A 14 2.86 4.25 10.49
C LEU A 14 4.30 4.00 10.96
N GLY A 15 4.82 4.78 11.90
CA GLY A 15 6.14 4.57 12.51
C GLY A 15 7.33 4.91 11.60
N THR A 16 7.10 5.50 10.43
CA THR A 16 8.15 5.84 9.46
C THR A 16 7.78 7.13 8.71
N PRO A 17 8.75 8.01 8.41
CA PRO A 17 8.48 9.20 7.60
C PRO A 17 8.26 8.87 6.12
N HIS A 18 8.63 7.65 5.70
CA HIS A 18 8.67 7.21 4.33
C HIS A 18 8.02 5.82 4.17
N PRO A 19 6.70 5.69 4.43
CA PRO A 19 6.01 4.41 4.34
C PRO A 19 5.95 3.90 2.89
N SER A 20 6.00 2.58 2.73
CA SER A 20 5.83 1.95 1.41
C SER A 20 4.36 1.99 0.99
N TRP A 21 4.12 1.98 -0.32
CA TRP A 21 2.76 1.87 -0.86
C TRP A 21 2.68 0.87 -2.00
N THR A 22 1.47 0.33 -2.18
CA THR A 22 1.14 -0.56 -3.29
C THR A 22 -0.21 -0.19 -3.90
N PHE A 23 -0.33 -0.39 -5.21
CA PHE A 23 -1.54 -0.11 -5.98
C PHE A 23 -1.71 -1.17 -7.08
N THR A 24 -2.94 -1.65 -7.25
CA THR A 24 -3.30 -2.69 -8.23
C THR A 24 -4.28 -2.15 -9.28
N ASP A 25 -4.31 -2.76 -10.47
CA ASP A 25 -5.18 -2.31 -11.58
C ASP A 25 -6.66 -2.67 -11.40
N ASP A 26 -6.97 -3.61 -10.51
CA ASP A 26 -8.32 -4.06 -10.19
C ASP A 26 -9.07 -3.17 -9.19
N SER A 27 -8.41 -2.16 -8.63
CA SER A 27 -8.96 -1.31 -7.58
C SER A 27 -8.59 0.17 -7.77
N ASN A 28 -9.32 1.05 -7.08
CA ASN A 28 -8.97 2.46 -6.90
C ASN A 28 -8.39 2.73 -5.50
N MET A 29 -8.11 1.67 -4.75
CA MET A 29 -7.58 1.76 -3.41
C MET A 29 -6.04 1.70 -3.45
N ILE A 30 -5.39 2.67 -2.81
CA ILE A 30 -3.96 2.60 -2.52
C ILE A 30 -3.75 2.05 -1.12
N GLY A 31 -2.87 1.06 -1.00
CA GLY A 31 -2.43 0.51 0.27
C GLY A 31 -1.15 1.18 0.75
N ILE A 32 -1.09 1.56 2.02
CA ILE A 32 0.09 2.09 2.70
C ILE A 32 0.52 1.11 3.78
N VAL A 33 1.80 0.79 3.75
CA VAL A 33 2.47 -0.18 4.62
C VAL A 33 3.28 0.56 5.68
N ASP A 34 3.16 0.13 6.93
CA ASP A 34 3.91 0.70 8.06
C ASP A 34 5.36 0.23 8.12
N CYS A 35 6.09 0.67 9.15
CA CYS A 35 7.47 0.31 9.39
C CYS A 35 7.71 -1.20 9.59
N ASP A 36 6.69 -1.94 10.02
CA ASP A 36 6.76 -3.38 10.26
C ASP A 36 6.41 -4.21 9.01
N GLY A 37 6.13 -3.54 7.88
CA GLY A 37 5.76 -4.21 6.63
C GLY A 37 4.29 -4.63 6.59
N VAL A 38 3.45 -4.15 7.51
CA VAL A 38 2.02 -4.48 7.57
C VAL A 38 1.20 -3.41 6.88
N MET A 39 0.20 -3.84 6.10
CA MET A 39 -0.78 -2.93 5.50
C MET A 39 -1.60 -2.25 6.60
N SER A 40 -1.36 -0.96 6.81
CA SER A 40 -1.86 -0.23 7.99
C SER A 40 -2.76 0.96 7.65
N ALA A 41 -2.82 1.36 6.38
CA ALA A 41 -3.83 2.29 5.89
C ALA A 41 -4.19 2.02 4.43
N THR A 42 -5.44 2.28 4.07
CA THR A 42 -5.91 2.20 2.70
C THR A 42 -6.71 3.45 2.38
N PHE A 43 -6.49 4.03 1.21
CA PHE A 43 -7.18 5.25 0.78
C PHE A 43 -7.83 5.02 -0.59
N GLU A 44 -9.05 5.51 -0.76
CA GLU A 44 -9.65 5.61 -2.09
C GLU A 44 -9.03 6.79 -2.82
N LEU A 45 -8.59 6.56 -4.06
CA LEU A 45 -8.04 7.59 -4.93
C LEU A 45 -9.06 8.04 -5.95
N ASP A 46 -9.03 9.34 -6.27
CA ASP A 46 -9.82 9.86 -7.38
C ASP A 46 -9.32 9.37 -8.74
N ARG A 47 -10.16 9.52 -9.75
CA ARG A 47 -9.88 9.03 -11.12
C ARG A 47 -8.62 9.64 -11.74
N ASN A 48 -8.29 10.88 -11.43
CA ASN A 48 -7.10 11.54 -11.96
C ASN A 48 -5.84 10.98 -11.30
N GLN A 49 -5.85 10.78 -9.98
CA GLN A 49 -4.75 10.16 -9.24
C GLN A 49 -4.52 8.71 -9.72
N VAL A 50 -5.60 7.93 -9.86
CA VAL A 50 -5.56 6.57 -10.43
C VAL A 50 -4.94 6.56 -11.83
N ALA A 51 -5.40 7.44 -12.72
CA ALA A 51 -4.87 7.51 -14.08
C ALA A 51 -3.36 7.83 -14.11
N ARG A 52 -2.90 8.73 -13.22
CA ARG A 52 -1.48 9.08 -13.09
C ARG A 52 -0.64 7.90 -12.60
N ILE A 53 -1.10 7.18 -11.57
CA ILE A 53 -0.40 6.00 -11.05
C ILE A 53 -0.34 4.92 -12.13
N ARG A 54 -1.46 4.64 -12.82
CA ARG A 54 -1.50 3.64 -13.90
C ARG A 54 -0.65 4.04 -15.12
N GLY A 55 -0.42 5.34 -15.30
CA GLY A 55 0.48 5.87 -16.33
C GLY A 55 1.97 5.65 -16.04
N LEU A 56 2.34 5.29 -14.81
CA LEU A 56 3.75 5.08 -14.44
C LEU A 56 4.38 3.91 -15.22
N GLY A 57 5.57 4.19 -15.76
CA GLY A 57 6.40 3.21 -16.46
C GLY A 57 7.31 2.42 -15.53
N ARG A 58 8.45 1.97 -16.06
CA ARG A 58 9.50 1.26 -15.29
C ARG A 58 10.45 2.22 -14.55
N SER A 59 10.46 3.49 -14.93
CA SER A 59 11.26 4.50 -14.26
C SER A 59 10.55 4.98 -12.99
N VAL A 60 11.33 5.37 -11.98
CA VAL A 60 10.79 5.98 -10.77
C VAL A 60 10.35 7.40 -11.09
N GLU A 61 9.10 7.71 -10.79
CA GLU A 61 8.52 9.03 -10.96
C GLU A 61 7.82 9.47 -9.67
N ARG A 62 7.52 10.77 -9.58
CA ARG A 62 6.85 11.39 -8.44
C ARG A 62 5.45 11.87 -8.82
N ILE A 63 4.45 11.46 -8.05
CA ILE A 63 3.06 11.88 -8.20
C ILE A 63 2.62 12.58 -6.91
N LYS A 64 1.99 13.75 -7.03
CA LYS A 64 1.29 14.38 -5.89
C LYS A 64 0.02 13.61 -5.59
N CYS A 65 -0.15 13.21 -4.34
CA CYS A 65 -1.27 12.47 -3.82
C CYS A 65 -2.04 13.29 -2.79
N THR A 66 -3.35 13.13 -2.77
CA THR A 66 -4.24 13.78 -1.82
C THR A 66 -5.34 12.79 -1.44
N CYS A 67 -5.41 12.48 -0.14
CA CYS A 67 -6.33 11.50 0.42
C CYS A 67 -7.10 12.10 1.59
N GLU A 68 -8.38 11.79 1.71
CA GLU A 68 -9.16 12.14 2.90
C GLU A 68 -9.08 11.03 3.95
N ARG A 69 -8.93 11.41 5.22
CA ARG A 69 -8.99 10.51 6.38
C ARG A 69 -9.68 11.20 7.54
N ALA A 70 -10.81 10.66 7.98
CA ALA A 70 -11.56 11.16 9.14
C ALA A 70 -11.81 12.68 9.09
N GLY A 71 -12.18 13.19 7.90
CA GLY A 71 -12.44 14.62 7.68
C GLY A 71 -11.19 15.50 7.56
N ARG A 72 -9.99 14.91 7.45
CA ARG A 72 -8.72 15.61 7.23
C ARG A 72 -8.11 15.25 5.90
N GLU A 73 -7.53 16.23 5.23
CA GLU A 73 -6.91 16.05 3.92
C GLU A 73 -5.41 15.87 4.07
N LEU A 74 -4.93 14.68 3.70
CA LEU A 74 -3.51 14.33 3.70
C LEU A 74 -2.92 14.64 2.33
N HIS A 75 -1.89 15.47 2.29
CA HIS A 75 -1.13 15.79 1.09
C HIS A 75 0.29 15.25 1.18
N PHE A 76 0.65 14.39 0.24
CA PHE A 76 1.97 13.77 0.18
C PHE A 76 2.34 13.43 -1.27
N TYR A 77 3.54 12.90 -1.46
CA TYR A 77 4.09 12.52 -2.75
C TYR A 77 4.33 11.02 -2.78
N LEU A 78 3.85 10.39 -3.85
CA LEU A 78 4.12 8.99 -4.17
C LEU A 78 5.34 8.96 -5.09
N HIS A 79 6.43 8.38 -4.63
CA HIS A 79 7.59 8.08 -5.44
C HIS A 79 7.56 6.59 -5.78
N GLY A 80 7.39 6.24 -7.05
CA GLY A 80 7.27 4.82 -7.40
C GLY A 80 7.28 4.57 -8.90
N ARG A 81 7.04 3.30 -9.24
CA ARG A 81 7.06 2.81 -10.61
C ARG A 81 6.14 1.60 -10.74
N ARG A 82 5.92 1.16 -11.98
CA ARG A 82 5.34 -0.15 -12.25
C ARG A 82 6.37 -1.24 -11.94
N VAL A 83 5.98 -2.19 -11.08
CA VAL A 83 6.84 -3.30 -10.64
C VAL A 83 6.49 -4.61 -11.37
N SER A 84 5.23 -4.80 -11.74
CA SER A 84 4.77 -5.87 -12.61
C SER A 84 3.52 -5.46 -13.40
N GLN A 85 2.99 -6.36 -14.22
CA GLN A 85 1.74 -6.10 -14.93
C GLN A 85 0.61 -5.91 -13.90
N GLY A 86 -0.05 -4.75 -13.98
CA GLY A 86 -1.16 -4.41 -13.08
C GLY A 86 -0.74 -4.03 -11.66
N VAL A 87 0.56 -3.92 -11.34
CA VAL A 87 1.03 -3.59 -9.99
C VAL A 87 2.06 -2.46 -10.01
N TRP A 88 1.80 -1.48 -9.15
CA TRP A 88 2.67 -0.34 -8.88
C TRP A 88 3.03 -0.31 -7.41
N ALA A 89 4.27 0.07 -7.13
CA ALA A 89 4.75 0.18 -5.77
C ALA A 89 5.77 1.31 -5.65
N GLY A 90 5.98 1.73 -4.42
CA GLY A 90 6.89 2.82 -4.12
C GLY A 90 6.94 3.18 -2.66
N VAL A 91 7.42 4.38 -2.40
CA VAL A 91 7.45 5.02 -1.09
C VAL A 91 6.70 6.33 -1.14
N ALA A 92 5.98 6.65 -0.06
CA ALA A 92 5.30 7.90 0.11
C ALA A 92 6.16 8.83 0.97
N SER A 93 6.11 10.13 0.71
CA SER A 93 6.80 11.14 1.53
C SER A 93 5.97 12.42 1.59
N ALA A 94 5.95 13.06 2.74
CA ALA A 94 5.37 14.40 2.87
C ALA A 94 6.33 15.51 2.39
N ASP A 95 7.61 15.18 2.21
CA ASP A 95 8.64 16.07 1.68
C ASP A 95 8.64 16.03 0.13
N PRO A 96 8.40 17.16 -0.56
CA PRO A 96 8.43 17.24 -2.03
C PRO A 96 9.80 16.95 -2.64
N ASP A 97 10.88 17.21 -1.90
CA ASP A 97 12.26 17.10 -2.38
C ASP A 97 12.89 15.74 -2.01
N TYR A 98 12.11 14.86 -1.39
CA TYR A 98 12.54 13.52 -1.06
C TYR A 98 12.94 12.72 -2.31
N LEU A 99 14.08 12.04 -2.23
CA LEU A 99 14.58 11.15 -3.26
C LEU A 99 14.80 9.76 -2.65
N PRO A 100 14.04 8.73 -3.09
CA PRO A 100 14.29 7.36 -2.66
C PRO A 100 15.70 6.92 -3.04
N THR A 101 16.38 6.23 -2.13
CA THR A 101 17.70 5.66 -2.40
C THR A 101 17.58 4.42 -3.28
N ASP A 102 18.65 4.07 -4.02
CA ASP A 102 18.68 2.86 -4.84
C ASP A 102 18.37 1.59 -4.03
N ALA A 103 18.86 1.54 -2.78
CA ALA A 103 18.58 0.45 -1.86
C ALA A 103 17.08 0.33 -1.53
N MET A 104 16.37 1.44 -1.36
CA MET A 104 14.92 1.43 -1.15
C MET A 104 14.17 1.07 -2.43
N ILE A 105 14.61 1.55 -3.59
CA ILE A 105 13.99 1.22 -4.88
C ILE A 105 14.12 -0.29 -5.19
N ALA A 106 15.21 -0.91 -4.75
CA ALA A 106 15.45 -2.34 -4.90
C ALA A 106 14.51 -3.22 -4.07
N THR A 107 13.83 -2.69 -3.03
CA THR A 107 12.85 -3.45 -2.24
C THR A 107 11.44 -3.40 -2.82
N TRP A 108 11.20 -2.56 -3.84
CA TRP A 108 9.90 -2.46 -4.52
C TRP A 108 9.72 -3.64 -5.46
N ASP A 109 9.46 -4.79 -4.86
CA ASP A 109 9.15 -6.02 -5.57
C ASP A 109 7.67 -6.37 -5.45
N VAL A 110 7.23 -7.19 -6.40
CA VAL A 110 5.88 -7.73 -6.45
C VAL A 110 5.63 -8.51 -5.15
N PRO A 111 4.51 -8.26 -4.43
CA PRO A 111 4.08 -9.16 -3.39
C PRO A 111 4.02 -10.57 -3.99
N LYS A 112 4.81 -11.52 -3.46
CA LYS A 112 4.68 -12.92 -3.89
C LYS A 112 3.22 -13.32 -3.66
N ALA A 113 2.58 -13.87 -4.69
CA ALA A 113 1.17 -14.26 -4.69
C ALA A 113 0.85 -15.45 -3.76
N VAL A 114 1.55 -15.62 -2.65
CA VAL A 114 1.45 -16.76 -1.71
C VAL A 114 1.63 -16.14 -0.33
N ASP A 115 0.58 -15.69 0.35
CA ASP A 115 -0.09 -16.50 1.39
C ASP A 115 -1.52 -15.99 1.73
N ALA A 116 -2.16 -15.22 0.85
CA ALA A 116 -3.40 -14.50 1.18
C ALA A 116 -4.67 -15.37 1.36
N PHE A 117 -4.65 -16.67 1.08
CA PHE A 117 -5.83 -17.54 1.27
C PHE A 117 -5.46 -18.98 1.68
N ARG A 118 -4.92 -19.16 2.88
CA ARG A 118 -5.29 -20.34 3.67
C ARG A 118 -6.39 -19.94 4.64
N LEU A 119 -7.59 -19.76 4.10
CA LEU A 119 -8.79 -20.02 4.90
C LEU A 119 -8.61 -21.47 5.36
N THR A 120 -8.40 -21.68 6.66
CA THR A 120 -8.40 -23.00 7.24
C THR A 120 -9.74 -23.63 6.88
N ASP A 121 -9.70 -24.57 5.94
CA ASP A 121 -10.75 -25.53 5.68
C ASP A 121 -10.89 -26.36 6.97
N VAL A 122 -11.65 -25.82 7.92
CA VAL A 122 -12.13 -26.60 9.06
C VAL A 122 -13.19 -27.50 8.46
N GLY A 123 -12.73 -28.65 7.97
CA GLY A 123 -13.58 -29.75 7.59
C GLY A 123 -14.52 -30.04 8.76
N ALA A 124 -15.81 -29.78 8.54
CA ALA A 124 -16.87 -30.19 9.42
C ALA A 124 -16.98 -31.72 9.34
N ASP A 125 -16.21 -32.43 10.16
CA ASP A 125 -16.43 -33.86 10.40
C ASP A 125 -17.70 -34.03 11.24
N MET A 126 -18.83 -34.19 10.55
CA MET A 126 -20.05 -34.73 11.12
C MET A 126 -19.80 -36.18 11.52
N ILE A 127 -19.70 -36.42 12.82
CA ILE A 127 -19.59 -37.77 13.39
C ILE A 127 -20.99 -38.39 13.38
N ALA A 128 -21.28 -39.23 12.38
CA ALA A 128 -22.43 -40.13 12.41
C ALA A 128 -22.08 -41.36 13.26
N SER A 129 -22.61 -41.43 14.48
CA SER A 129 -22.52 -42.63 15.32
C SER A 129 -23.31 -43.79 14.72
N VAL A 130 -22.63 -44.91 14.47
CA VAL A 130 -23.25 -46.23 14.26
C VAL A 130 -22.84 -47.12 15.43
N SER A 131 -23.82 -47.59 16.19
CA SER A 131 -23.62 -48.63 17.23
C SER A 131 -23.64 -50.02 16.60
N PRO A 132 -22.76 -50.95 17.01
CA PRO A 132 -22.79 -52.34 16.56
C PRO A 132 -23.83 -53.18 17.34
N ALA A 133 -24.14 -54.34 16.75
CA ALA A 133 -25.23 -55.28 17.02
C ALA A 133 -25.33 -55.84 18.45
#